data_AF-A0A819VYY6-F1
#
_entry.id   AF-A0A819VYY6-F1
#
_cell.length_a   1.000
_cell.length_b   1.000
_cell.length_c   1.000
_cell.angle_alpha   90.00
_cell.angle_beta   90.00
_cell.angle_gamma   90.00
#
_symmetry.space_group_name_H-M   'P 1'
#
loop_
_entity.id
_entity.type
_entity.pdbx_description
1 polymer ?
#
loop_
_entity_poly.entity_id
_entity_poly.type
_entity_poly.pdbx_seq_one_letter_code
_entity_poly.pdbx_strand_id
1 'polypeptide(L)'
;MSKDELKIQHNSIDQFISINSFFSTSVDRFVTLRFLDSIFDDFEQVLFEIDIDPSVTTKVFADVTKLSHLKTEKKFFVMHGSIFRIVDVRNDDNQVSIIQMILSSDDDHHLKAIFEHTKNDHDSGKKNLLLEMS
;
A
#
# COMPACT_ATOMS: atom_id res chain seq x y z
N MET A 1 1.23 11.31 -6.50
CA MET A 1 -0.22 11.13 -6.31
C MET A 1 -0.89 12.48 -6.45
N SER A 2 -2.05 12.61 -7.09
CA SER A 2 -2.73 13.90 -7.15
C SER A 2 -3.15 14.37 -5.75
N LYS A 3 -3.30 15.67 -5.55
CA LYS A 3 -3.75 16.24 -4.27
C LYS A 3 -5.12 15.71 -3.83
N ASP A 4 -6.02 15.46 -4.78
CA ASP A 4 -7.35 14.89 -4.50
C ASP A 4 -7.26 13.43 -4.05
N GLU A 5 -6.46 12.61 -4.71
CA GLU A 5 -6.21 11.22 -4.28
C GLU A 5 -5.60 11.18 -2.89
N LEU A 6 -4.60 12.02 -2.61
CA LEU A 6 -3.96 12.08 -1.29
C LEU A 6 -4.95 12.50 -0.20
N LYS A 7 -5.84 13.45 -0.50
CA LYS A 7 -6.92 13.84 0.40
C LYS A 7 -7.88 12.68 0.68
N ILE A 8 -8.16 11.83 -0.31
CA ILE A 8 -8.95 10.62 -0.05
C ILE A 8 -8.19 9.70 0.92
N GLN A 9 -6.88 9.49 0.73
CA GLN A 9 -6.09 8.65 1.63
C GLN A 9 -6.12 9.18 3.08
N HIS A 10 -6.00 10.49 3.30
CA HIS A 10 -6.14 11.09 4.63
C HIS A 10 -7.48 10.79 5.30
N ASN A 11 -8.58 10.73 4.54
CA ASN A 11 -9.91 10.41 5.07
C ASN A 11 -10.16 8.91 5.20
N SER A 12 -9.17 8.07 4.85
CA SER A 12 -9.29 6.61 4.76
C SER A 12 -8.46 5.89 5.81
N ILE A 13 -8.01 6.60 6.85
CA ILE A 13 -7.36 5.98 8.00
C ILE A 13 -8.30 4.91 8.59
N ASP A 14 -7.73 3.77 8.96
CA ASP A 14 -8.39 2.52 9.37
C ASP A 14 -9.23 1.82 8.29
N GLN A 15 -9.28 2.33 7.05
CA GLN A 15 -9.90 1.64 5.92
C GLN A 15 -8.90 0.72 5.22
N PHE A 16 -9.45 -0.20 4.42
CA PHE A 16 -8.67 -1.10 3.58
C PHE A 16 -8.49 -0.55 2.17
N ILE A 17 -7.28 -0.73 1.63
CA ILE A 17 -6.90 -0.41 0.26
C ILE A 17 -6.34 -1.67 -0.41
N SER A 18 -6.78 -1.92 -1.64
CA SER A 18 -6.23 -2.98 -2.48
C SER A 18 -5.38 -2.38 -3.58
N ILE A 19 -4.25 -3.02 -3.88
CA ILE A 19 -3.40 -2.61 -5.00
C ILE A 19 -3.68 -3.47 -6.22
N ASN A 20 -3.89 -2.84 -7.38
CA ASN A 20 -4.09 -3.55 -8.65
C ASN A 20 -2.80 -3.69 -9.47
N SER A 21 -1.67 -3.36 -8.85
CA SER A 21 -0.33 -3.48 -9.43
C SER A 21 0.63 -4.14 -8.44
N PHE A 22 1.86 -4.37 -8.86
CA PHE A 22 2.93 -4.86 -7.98
C PHE A 22 3.65 -3.68 -7.32
N PHE A 23 3.93 -3.76 -6.03
CA PHE A 23 4.89 -2.85 -5.42
C PHE A 23 6.30 -3.43 -5.48
N SER A 24 7.21 -2.65 -6.05
CA SER A 24 8.65 -2.85 -5.94
C SER A 24 9.16 -2.06 -4.74
N THR A 25 9.48 -2.74 -3.64
CA THR A 25 9.81 -2.10 -2.37
C THR A 25 11.25 -2.40 -1.93
N SER A 26 11.74 -1.60 -1.00
CA SER A 26 13.05 -1.73 -0.37
C SER A 26 12.90 -1.52 1.13
N VAL A 27 13.65 -2.26 1.93
CA VAL A 27 13.76 -2.00 3.38
C VAL A 27 14.73 -0.85 3.69
N ASP A 28 15.52 -0.43 2.70
CA ASP A 28 16.37 0.75 2.79
C ASP A 28 15.61 1.98 2.31
N ARG A 29 15.24 2.85 3.26
CA ARG A 29 14.55 4.12 2.99
C ARG A 29 15.35 5.01 2.03
N PHE A 30 16.68 5.06 2.15
CA PHE A 30 17.51 5.91 1.31
C PHE A 30 17.53 5.43 -0.15
N VAL A 31 17.43 4.13 -0.39
CA VAL A 31 17.20 3.59 -1.75
C VAL A 31 15.84 4.03 -2.26
N THR A 32 14.78 3.94 -1.46
CA THR A 32 13.41 4.32 -1.87
C THR A 32 13.28 5.82 -2.16
N LEU A 33 13.88 6.69 -1.34
CA LEU A 33 13.83 8.14 -1.54
C LEU A 33 14.49 8.59 -2.84
N ARG A 34 15.44 7.81 -3.39
CA ARG A 34 16.04 8.11 -4.71
C ARG A 34 15.06 7.98 -5.88
N PHE A 35 13.90 7.37 -5.67
CA PHE A 35 12.81 7.30 -6.67
C PHE A 35 11.84 8.48 -6.58
N LEU A 36 11.96 9.33 -5.55
CA LEU A 36 11.18 10.55 -5.45
C LEU A 36 11.82 11.62 -6.33
N ASP A 37 11.33 11.75 -7.56
CA ASP A 37 11.75 12.80 -8.48
C ASP A 37 10.69 13.90 -8.60
N SER A 38 11.17 15.10 -8.96
CA SER A 38 10.49 16.36 -9.32
C SER A 38 9.02 16.53 -8.91
N ILE A 39 8.75 17.56 -8.11
CA ILE A 39 7.39 18.03 -7.82
C ILE A 39 6.81 18.62 -9.11
N PHE A 40 5.71 18.05 -9.58
CA PHE A 40 4.82 18.70 -10.55
C PHE A 40 3.72 19.42 -9.76
N ASP A 41 3.30 20.62 -10.18
CA ASP A 41 2.41 21.48 -9.36
C ASP A 41 1.12 20.80 -8.86
N ASP A 42 0.62 19.78 -9.57
CA ASP A 42 -0.61 19.05 -9.24
C ASP A 42 -0.37 17.68 -8.55
N PHE A 43 0.88 17.25 -8.40
CA PHE A 43 1.24 15.95 -7.85
C PHE A 43 2.13 16.07 -6.61
N GLU A 44 1.75 15.34 -5.58
CA GLU A 44 2.54 15.19 -4.36
C GLU A 44 3.41 13.94 -4.44
N GLN A 45 4.63 14.06 -3.89
CA GLN A 45 5.53 12.94 -3.68
C GLN A 45 5.00 12.10 -2.51
N VAL A 46 4.81 10.80 -2.77
CA VAL A 46 4.27 9.88 -1.77
C VAL A 46 5.24 8.74 -1.53
N LEU A 47 5.53 8.49 -0.26
CA LEU A 47 6.25 7.34 0.23
C LEU A 47 5.29 6.38 0.92
N PHE A 48 5.22 5.14 0.43
CA PHE A 48 4.49 4.07 1.09
C PHE A 48 5.40 3.35 2.08
N GLU A 49 4.99 3.35 3.35
CA GLU A 49 5.61 2.54 4.40
C GLU A 49 4.70 1.35 4.66
N ILE A 50 5.23 0.14 4.45
CA ILE A 50 4.45 -1.09 4.53
C ILE A 50 5.01 -1.96 5.64
N ASP A 51 4.20 -2.16 6.68
CA ASP A 51 4.47 -3.07 7.77
C ASP A 51 3.93 -4.46 7.42
N ILE A 52 4.85 -5.43 7.38
CA ILE A 52 4.56 -6.82 7.01
C ILE A 52 5.04 -7.72 8.15
N ASP A 53 4.13 -8.51 8.72
CA ASP A 53 4.48 -9.57 9.65
C ASP A 53 4.82 -10.85 8.85
N PRO A 54 6.11 -11.28 8.83
CA PRO A 54 6.53 -12.45 8.06
C PRO A 54 6.05 -13.78 8.66
N SER A 55 5.50 -13.77 9.88
CA SER A 55 4.92 -14.96 10.50
C SER A 55 3.54 -15.31 9.93
N VAL A 56 2.89 -14.35 9.27
CA VAL A 56 1.61 -14.55 8.60
C VAL A 56 1.86 -15.32 7.29
N THR A 57 1.16 -16.44 7.13
CA THR A 57 1.36 -17.46 6.07
C THR A 57 1.09 -16.96 4.63
N THR A 58 0.72 -15.70 4.44
CA THR A 58 0.35 -15.16 3.12
C THR A 58 1.61 -14.95 2.26
N LYS A 59 1.73 -15.72 1.18
CA LYS A 59 2.79 -15.58 0.14
C LYS A 59 2.55 -14.36 -0.76
N VAL A 60 2.20 -13.23 -0.16
CA VAL A 60 1.83 -12.00 -0.85
C VAL A 60 3.03 -11.07 -1.04
N PHE A 61 4.20 -11.45 -0.54
CA PHE A 61 5.46 -10.78 -0.85
C PHE A 61 6.61 -11.77 -1.05
N ALA A 62 7.65 -11.34 -1.78
CA ALA A 62 8.82 -12.15 -2.09
C ALA A 62 10.11 -11.33 -1.99
N ASP A 63 11.14 -11.90 -1.34
CA ASP A 63 12.51 -11.37 -1.38
C ASP A 63 13.14 -11.68 -2.74
N VAL A 64 13.41 -10.62 -3.50
CA VAL A 64 14.02 -10.69 -4.84
C VAL A 64 15.43 -10.11 -4.84
N THR A 65 16.04 -9.88 -3.67
CA THR A 65 17.40 -9.33 -3.51
C THR A 65 18.43 -10.10 -4.31
N LYS A 66 18.33 -11.44 -4.34
CA LYS A 66 19.27 -12.29 -5.09
C LYS A 66 19.11 -12.21 -6.60
N LEU A 67 17.97 -11.73 -7.09
CA LEU A 67 17.65 -11.54 -8.51
C LEU A 67 17.94 -10.09 -8.97
N SER A 68 18.14 -9.18 -8.02
CA SER A 68 18.52 -7.79 -8.27
C SER A 68 19.92 -7.70 -8.89
N HIS A 69 20.07 -6.82 -9.90
CA HIS A 69 21.39 -6.43 -10.43
C HIS A 69 22.26 -5.74 -9.37
N LEU A 70 21.61 -5.10 -8.38
CA LEU A 70 22.24 -4.45 -7.24
C LEU A 70 22.07 -5.34 -6.00
N LYS A 71 23.00 -6.28 -5.82
CA LYS A 71 22.95 -7.31 -4.76
C LYS A 71 22.91 -6.75 -3.33
N THR A 72 23.21 -5.47 -3.14
CA THR A 72 23.17 -4.77 -1.85
C THR A 72 21.80 -4.17 -1.54
N GLU A 73 20.93 -4.00 -2.54
CA GLU A 73 19.58 -3.49 -2.33
C GLU A 73 18.65 -4.63 -1.92
N LYS A 74 18.29 -4.67 -0.64
CA LYS A 74 17.30 -5.61 -0.12
C LYS A 74 15.93 -5.27 -0.69
N LYS A 75 15.55 -5.97 -1.76
CA LYS A 75 14.38 -5.66 -2.59
C LYS A 75 13.30 -6.72 -2.41
N PHE A 76 12.07 -6.25 -2.25
CA PHE A 76 10.90 -7.09 -2.09
C PHE A 76 9.85 -6.74 -3.15
N PHE A 77 9.12 -7.75 -3.62
CA PHE A 77 7.92 -7.57 -4.43
C PHE A 77 6.70 -7.88 -3.59
N VAL A 78 5.71 -7.00 -3.65
CA VAL A 78 4.38 -7.25 -3.06
C VAL A 78 3.41 -7.52 -4.22
N MET A 79 2.69 -8.64 -4.11
CA MET A 79 1.85 -9.18 -5.16
C MET A 79 0.59 -8.34 -5.38
N HIS A 80 0.12 -8.28 -6.63
CA HIS A 80 -1.18 -7.67 -6.94
C HIS A 80 -2.31 -8.33 -6.13
N GLY A 81 -3.35 -7.56 -5.81
CA GLY A 81 -4.46 -8.03 -4.98
C GLY A 81 -4.14 -8.10 -3.49
N SER A 82 -2.94 -7.69 -3.07
CA SER A 82 -2.66 -7.50 -1.64
C SER A 82 -3.54 -6.39 -1.09
N ILE A 83 -4.09 -6.64 0.10
CA ILE A 83 -4.94 -5.70 0.82
C ILE A 83 -4.15 -5.18 2.02
N PHE A 84 -4.22 -3.87 2.22
CA PHE A 84 -3.58 -3.20 3.34
C PHE A 84 -4.58 -2.37 4.10
N ARG A 85 -4.37 -2.22 5.40
CA ARG A 85 -5.07 -1.22 6.20
C ARG A 85 -4.22 0.04 6.29
N ILE A 86 -4.79 1.20 5.99
CA ILE A 86 -4.12 2.48 6.17
C ILE A 86 -4.12 2.81 7.66
N VAL A 87 -2.95 3.02 8.22
CA VAL A 87 -2.78 3.29 9.66
C VAL A 87 -2.56 4.77 9.92
N ASP A 88 -1.84 5.43 9.02
CA ASP A 88 -1.49 6.83 9.17
C ASP A 88 -1.21 7.47 7.81
N VAL A 89 -1.51 8.76 7.69
CA VAL A 89 -1.16 9.60 6.55
C VAL A 89 -0.62 10.92 7.09
N ARG A 90 0.67 11.16 6.87
CA ARG A 90 1.40 12.31 7.43
C ARG A 90 2.36 12.89 6.41
N ASN A 91 2.88 14.09 6.66
CA ASN A 91 3.99 14.65 5.87
C ASN A 91 5.28 14.60 6.69
N ASP A 92 6.41 14.35 6.04
CA ASP A 92 7.73 14.51 6.65
C ASP A 92 8.26 15.95 6.53
N ASP A 93 9.40 16.19 7.16
CA ASP A 93 10.07 17.50 7.17
C ASP A 93 10.48 17.98 5.77
N ASN A 94 10.54 17.08 4.78
CA ASN A 94 10.88 17.37 3.39
C ASN A 94 9.65 17.52 2.50
N GLN A 95 8.45 17.65 3.08
CA GLN A 95 7.17 17.72 2.36
C GLN A 95 6.84 16.47 1.54
N VAL A 96 7.41 15.31 1.89
CA VAL A 96 7.00 14.03 1.33
C VAL A 96 5.82 13.50 2.13
N SER A 97 4.71 13.19 1.47
CA SER A 97 3.59 12.53 2.11
C SER A 97 3.91 11.06 2.35
N ILE A 98 3.80 10.61 3.58
CA ILE A 98 3.99 9.23 3.99
C ILE A 98 2.62 8.60 4.25
N ILE A 99 2.36 7.49 3.56
CA ILE A 99 1.19 6.64 3.81
C ILE A 99 1.70 5.37 4.47
N GLN A 100 1.38 5.20 5.75
CA GLN A 100 1.73 4.00 6.50
C GLN A 100 0.59 2.99 6.40
N MET A 101 0.93 1.75 6.05
CA MET A 101 -0.03 0.69 5.83
C MET A 101 0.45 -0.62 6.45
N ILE A 102 -0.48 -1.43 6.95
CA ILE A 102 -0.20 -2.78 7.42
C ILE A 102 -0.80 -3.78 6.44
N LEU A 103 0.02 -4.74 6.00
CA LEU A 103 -0.48 -5.86 5.20
C LEU A 103 -1.52 -6.64 6.00
N SER A 104 -2.72 -6.74 5.43
CA SER A 104 -3.81 -7.46 6.07
C SER A 104 -3.71 -8.96 5.75
N SER A 105 -4.04 -9.80 6.73
CA SER A 105 -4.02 -11.26 6.59
C SER A 105 -5.41 -11.80 6.28
N ASP A 106 -5.50 -12.97 5.66
CA ASP A 106 -6.79 -13.64 5.42
C ASP A 106 -7.58 -13.90 6.70
N ASP A 107 -6.93 -13.88 7.87
CA ASP A 107 -7.54 -14.05 9.18
C ASP A 107 -8.01 -12.75 9.83
N ASP A 108 -7.84 -11.61 9.16
CA ASP A 108 -8.42 -10.36 9.61
C ASP A 108 -9.95 -10.44 9.53
N HIS A 109 -10.60 -10.51 10.69
CA HIS A 109 -12.05 -10.61 10.80
C HIS A 109 -12.78 -9.46 10.08
N HIS A 110 -12.15 -8.28 9.97
CA HIS A 110 -12.72 -7.16 9.22
C HIS A 110 -12.67 -7.40 7.70
N LEU A 111 -11.60 -8.03 7.19
CA LEU A 111 -11.56 -8.46 5.78
C LEU A 111 -12.61 -9.53 5.48
N LYS A 112 -12.78 -10.52 6.37
CA LYS A 112 -13.83 -11.55 6.21
C LYS A 112 -15.21 -10.90 6.13
N ALA A 113 -15.51 -9.94 7.01
CA ALA A 113 -16.76 -9.19 6.96
C ALA A 113 -16.93 -8.43 5.64
N ILE A 114 -15.88 -7.79 5.11
CA ILE A 114 -15.93 -7.09 3.81
C ILE A 114 -16.21 -8.07 2.67
N PHE A 115 -15.54 -9.23 2.64
CA PHE A 115 -15.79 -10.26 1.63
C PHE A 115 -17.20 -10.85 1.73
N GLU A 116 -17.69 -11.10 2.94
CA GLU A 116 -19.05 -11.59 3.18
C GLU A 116 -20.10 -10.57 2.75
N HIS A 117 -19.91 -9.29 3.06
CA HIS A 117 -20.78 -8.20 2.58
C HIS A 117 -20.73 -8.09 1.06
N THR A 118 -19.56 -8.12 0.44
CA THR A 118 -19.42 -8.01 -1.03
C THR A 118 -20.05 -9.20 -1.76
N LYS A 119 -20.02 -10.39 -1.15
CA LYS A 119 -20.68 -11.60 -1.67
C LYS A 119 -22.21 -11.54 -1.55
N ASN A 120 -22.72 -10.89 -0.50
CA ASN A 120 -24.16 -10.68 -0.29
C ASN A 120 -24.70 -9.47 -1.08
N ASP A 121 -23.85 -8.47 -1.38
CA ASP A 121 -24.19 -7.24 -2.11
C ASP A 121 -24.19 -7.41 -3.64
N HIS A 122 -24.20 -8.65 -4.15
CA HIS A 122 -24.52 -8.90 -5.56
C HIS A 122 -25.94 -8.45 -5.96
N ASP A 123 -26.72 -7.87 -5.04
CA ASP A 123 -27.98 -7.18 -5.28
C ASP A 123 -27.97 -5.65 -4.99
N SER A 124 -26.90 -5.05 -4.43
CA SER A 124 -26.82 -3.58 -4.31
C SER A 124 -25.44 -3.01 -3.92
N GLY A 125 -24.64 -2.62 -4.93
CA GLY A 125 -23.90 -1.34 -4.99
C GLY A 125 -22.85 -0.97 -3.92
N LYS A 126 -21.57 -1.31 -4.22
CA LYS A 126 -20.30 -0.59 -3.93
C LYS A 126 -20.29 0.41 -2.75
N LYS A 127 -19.83 -0.01 -1.56
CA LYS A 127 -19.39 0.92 -0.49
C LYS A 127 -18.10 0.57 0.28
N ASN A 128 -17.51 -0.61 0.12
CA ASN A 128 -16.51 -1.10 1.09
C ASN A 128 -15.08 -1.37 0.55
N LEU A 129 -14.78 -1.11 -0.73
CA LEU A 129 -13.41 -1.01 -1.23
C LEU A 129 -13.22 0.43 -1.69
N LEU A 130 -12.37 1.20 -1.00
CA LEU A 130 -12.37 2.64 -1.23
C LEU A 130 -11.59 3.06 -2.48
N LEU A 131 -10.54 2.38 -2.94
CA LEU A 131 -9.89 2.71 -4.22
C LEU A 131 -9.05 1.55 -4.75
N GLU A 132 -9.10 1.36 -6.07
CA GLU A 132 -8.08 0.64 -6.81
C GLU A 132 -6.99 1.64 -7.22
N MET A 133 -5.76 1.43 -6.76
CA MET A 133 -4.62 2.16 -7.30
C MET A 133 -4.11 1.43 -8.55
N SER A 134 -4.26 2.07 -9.72
CA SER A 134 -3.72 1.65 -11.02
C SER A 134 -2.35 2.28 -11.30
#